data_AF-A0A285QB27-F1
#
_entry.id   AF-A0A285QB27-F1
#
_cell.length_a   1.000
_cell.length_b   1.000
_cell.length_c   1.000
_cell.angle_alpha   90.00
_cell.angle_beta   90.00
_cell.angle_gamma   90.00
#
_symmetry.space_group_name_H-M   'P 1'
#
loop_
_entity.id
_entity.type
_entity.pdbx_description
1 polymer ?
#
loop_
_entity_poly.entity_id
_entity_poly.type
_entity_poly.pdbx_seq_one_letter_code
_entity_poly.pdbx_strand_id
1 'polypeptide(L)' 'MPQYIEDKHSSKRSSFLQVVKSVLAAALGVQSQKNLEHDGQQNGVAPYIVVAVLVVVLFVLTLIGVVALVVRYAS' A
#
# COMPACT_ATOMS: atom_id res chain seq x y z
N MET A 1 -9.20 33.82 35.22
CA MET A 1 -9.06 33.72 33.74
C MET A 1 -9.04 32.25 33.37
N PRO A 2 -9.98 31.75 32.55
CA PRO A 2 -9.94 30.38 32.05
C PRO A 2 -8.80 30.20 31.05
N GLN A 3 -8.08 29.08 31.15
CA GLN A 3 -7.01 28.68 30.24
C GLN A 3 -7.64 28.24 28.91
N TYR A 4 -7.34 28.94 27.81
CA TYR A 4 -7.70 28.51 26.46
C TYR A 4 -6.77 27.35 26.07
N ILE A 5 -7.29 26.12 26.04
CA ILE A 5 -6.60 24.99 25.41
C ILE A 5 -6.81 25.15 23.91
N GLU A 6 -5.73 25.37 23.18
CA GLU A 6 -5.75 25.46 21.73
C GLU A 6 -5.76 24.04 21.16
N ASP A 7 -6.95 23.50 20.93
CA ASP A 7 -7.13 22.17 20.35
C ASP A 7 -6.75 22.23 18.85
N LYS A 8 -5.51 21.85 18.52
CA LYS A 8 -5.11 21.63 17.11
C LYS A 8 -5.85 20.43 16.52
N HIS A 9 -7.06 20.66 16.03
CA HIS A 9 -7.72 19.77 15.10
C HIS A 9 -7.94 20.50 13.76
N SER A 10 -7.02 20.30 12.82
CA SER A 10 -7.27 20.61 11.42
C SER A 10 -6.82 19.48 10.51
N SER A 11 -7.82 18.67 10.14
CA SER A 11 -7.97 17.88 8.92
C SER A 11 -6.74 17.14 8.39
N LYS A 12 -6.62 15.87 8.79
CA LYS A 12 -5.82 14.86 8.09
C LYS A 12 -6.49 14.50 6.76
N ARG A 13 -6.60 15.43 5.81
CA ARG A 13 -6.68 15.02 4.39
C ARG A 13 -5.40 14.24 4.16
N SER A 14 -5.48 12.96 3.83
CA SER A 14 -4.28 12.19 3.53
C SER A 14 -3.56 12.96 2.43
N SER A 15 -2.42 13.57 2.77
CA SER A 15 -1.58 14.22 1.76
C SER A 15 -1.31 13.16 0.70
N PHE A 16 -1.33 13.52 -0.58
CA PHE A 16 -0.98 12.59 -1.66
C PHE A 16 0.32 11.82 -1.35
N LEU A 17 1.28 12.48 -0.70
CA LEU A 17 2.52 11.90 -0.19
C LEU A 17 2.32 10.78 0.85
N GLN A 18 1.28 10.86 1.66
CA GLN A 18 0.92 9.82 2.63
C GLN A 18 0.36 8.56 1.94
N VAL A 19 -0.40 8.72 0.86
CA VAL A 19 -0.88 7.59 0.04
C VAL A 19 0.30 6.91 -0.63
N VAL A 20 1.21 7.67 -1.25
CA VAL A 20 2.43 7.14 -1.87
C VAL A 20 3.29 6.38 -0.86
N LYS A 21 3.52 6.96 0.33
CA LYS A 21 4.26 6.27 1.41
C LYS A 21 3.56 4.99 1.87
N SER A 22 2.23 4.99 1.94
CA SER A 22 1.46 3.80 2.32
C SER A 22 1.60 2.68 1.28
N VAL A 23 1.54 3.01 -0.02
CA VAL A 23 1.71 2.04 -1.11
C VAL A 23 3.14 1.50 -1.13
N LEU A 24 4.14 2.35 -0.94
CA LEU A 24 5.54 1.93 -0.84
C LEU A 24 5.78 1.04 0.39
N ALA A 25 5.20 1.39 1.55
CA ALA A 25 5.31 0.58 2.75
C ALA A 25 4.64 -0.79 2.59
N ALA A 26 3.48 -0.86 1.95
CA ALA A 26 2.82 -2.12 1.61
C ALA A 26 3.62 -2.95 0.59
N ALA A 27 4.18 -2.30 -0.44
CA ALA A 27 5.04 -2.97 -1.43
C ALA A 27 6.34 -3.51 -0.83
N LEU A 28 6.89 -2.83 0.17
CA LEU A 28 8.05 -3.29 0.94
C LEU A 28 7.69 -4.27 2.06
N GLY A 29 6.40 -4.57 2.26
CA GLY A 29 5.91 -5.47 3.30
C GLY A 29 5.96 -4.92 4.74
N VAL A 30 6.26 -3.62 4.93
CA VAL A 30 6.30 -2.96 6.26
C VAL A 30 4.93 -2.44 6.70
N GLN A 31 3.84 -2.93 6.11
CA GLN A 31 2.49 -2.66 6.58
C GLN A 31 2.34 -3.25 7.99
N SER A 32 2.03 -2.38 8.97
CA SER A 32 1.95 -2.77 10.39
C SER A 32 0.98 -3.94 10.60
N GLN A 33 1.41 -4.95 11.37
CA GLN A 33 0.59 -6.11 11.76
C GLN A 33 -0.76 -5.70 12.36
N LYS A 34 -0.86 -4.52 12.99
CA LYS A 34 -2.12 -4.00 13.54
C LYS A 34 -3.24 -3.87 12.49
N ASN A 35 -2.89 -3.51 11.24
CA ASN A 35 -3.87 -3.45 10.16
C ASN A 35 -4.23 -4.85 9.61
N LEU A 36 -3.37 -5.85 9.80
CA LEU A 36 -3.64 -7.24 9.42
C LEU A 36 -4.49 -7.95 10.49
N GLU A 37 -4.19 -7.73 11.76
CA GLU A 37 -4.86 -8.35 12.90
C GLU A 37 -6.30 -7.84 13.04
N HIS A 38 -6.52 -6.53 12.81
CA HIS A 38 -7.85 -5.92 12.94
C HIS A 38 -8.82 -6.39 11.86
N ASP A 39 -8.33 -6.50 10.63
CA ASP A 39 -9.12 -6.85 9.45
C ASP A 39 -9.19 -8.38 9.25
N GLY A 40 -8.14 -9.12 9.64
CA GLY A 40 -8.07 -10.58 9.58
C GLY A 40 -8.94 -11.28 10.63
N GLN A 41 -9.13 -10.68 11.82
CA GLN A 41 -10.05 -11.21 12.84
C GLN A 41 -11.53 -11.06 12.44
N GLN A 42 -11.88 -10.04 11.63
CA GLN A 42 -13.27 -9.75 11.25
C GLN A 42 -13.67 -10.35 9.90
N ASN A 43 -12.77 -10.38 8.90
CA ASN A 43 -13.09 -10.75 7.52
C ASN A 43 -12.35 -12.01 7.01
N GLY A 44 -11.49 -12.62 7.83
CA GLY A 44 -10.70 -13.80 7.46
C GLY A 44 -9.50 -13.49 6.55
N VAL A 45 -8.63 -14.49 6.36
CA VAL A 45 -7.35 -14.34 5.61
C VAL A 45 -7.53 -14.34 4.09
N ALA A 46 -8.66 -14.82 3.58
CA ALA A 46 -8.94 -14.96 2.14
C ALA A 46 -8.72 -13.68 1.30
N PRO A 47 -9.25 -12.49 1.66
CA PRO A 47 -9.03 -11.27 0.89
C PRO A 47 -7.55 -10.87 0.76
N TYR A 48 -6.73 -11.14 1.77
CA TYR A 48 -5.29 -10.87 1.73
C TYR A 48 -4.56 -11.72 0.70
N ILE A 49 -4.90 -13.02 0.64
CA ILE A 49 -4.29 -13.94 -0.33
C ILE A 49 -4.66 -13.52 -1.75
N VAL A 50 -5.92 -13.14 -1.99
CA VAL A 50 -6.37 -12.68 -3.32
C VAL A 50 -5.61 -11.43 -3.76
N VAL A 51 -5.49 -10.42 -2.89
CA VAL A 51 -4.74 -9.20 -3.20
C VAL A 51 -3.25 -9.51 -3.43
N ALA A 52 -2.65 -10.37 -2.62
CA ALA A 52 -1.26 -10.78 -2.78
C ALA A 52 -1.03 -11.47 -4.13
N VAL A 53 -1.89 -12.40 -4.52
CA VAL A 53 -1.81 -13.09 -5.81
C VAL A 53 -1.96 -12.10 -6.96
N LEU A 54 -2.92 -11.18 -6.90
CA LEU A 54 -3.12 -10.16 -7.93
C LEU A 54 -1.88 -9.28 -8.11
N VAL A 55 -1.27 -8.82 -7.01
CA VAL A 55 -0.05 -8.00 -7.06
C VAL A 55 1.11 -8.79 -7.66
N VAL A 56 1.30 -10.06 -7.27
CA VAL A 56 2.35 -10.92 -7.83
C VAL A 56 2.15 -11.14 -9.33
N VAL A 57 0.92 -11.40 -9.78
CA VAL A 57 0.61 -11.57 -11.20
C VAL A 57 0.94 -10.29 -11.98
N LEU A 58 0.52 -9.13 -11.49
CA LEU A 58 0.84 -7.84 -12.11
C LEU A 58 2.35 -7.57 -12.17
N PHE A 59 3.08 -7.92 -11.11
CA PHE A 59 4.54 -7.78 -11.07
C PHE A 59 5.22 -8.65 -12.13
N VAL A 60 4.82 -9.92 -12.26
CA VAL A 60 5.35 -10.82 -13.29
C VAL A 60 5.06 -10.31 -14.70
N LEU A 61 3.83 -9.85 -14.96
CA LEU A 61 3.47 -9.25 -16.26
C LEU A 61 4.32 -8.01 -16.57
N THR A 62 4.62 -7.19 -15.56
CA THR A 62 5.51 -6.04 -15.69
C THR A 62 6.91 -6.47 -16.10
N LEU A 63 7.48 -7.50 -15.44
CA LEU A 63 8.80 -8.03 -15.81
C LEU A 63 8.83 -8.56 -17.25
N ILE A 64 7.78 -9.30 -17.66
CA ILE A 64 7.65 -9.80 -19.03
C ILE A 64 7.64 -8.62 -20.02
N GLY A 65 6.86 -7.58 -19.74
CA GLY A 65 6.80 -6.39 -20.58
C GLY A 65 8.14 -5.69 -20.70
N VAL A 66 8.87 -5.53 -19.59
CA VAL A 66 10.22 -4.96 -19.59
C VAL A 66 11.19 -5.80 -20.41
N VAL A 67 11.21 -7.13 -20.22
CA VAL A 67 12.07 -8.04 -20.98
C VAL A 67 11.75 -7.95 -22.48
N ALA A 68 10.47 -7.98 -22.85
CA ALA A 68 10.04 -7.85 -24.24
C ALA A 68 10.49 -6.52 -24.86
N LEU A 69 10.42 -5.43 -24.08
CA LEU A 69 10.86 -4.11 -24.51
C LEU A 69 12.37 -4.06 -24.73
N VAL A 70 13.14 -4.61 -23.79
CA VAL A 70 14.61 -4.69 -23.87
C VAL A 70 15.02 -5.50 -25.09
N VAL A 71 14.45 -6.69 -25.29
CA VAL A 71 14.76 -7.54 -26.45
C VAL A 71 14.45 -6.82 -27.76
N ARG A 72 13.31 -6.11 -27.84
CA ARG A 72 12.90 -5.36 -29.03
C ARG A 72 13.85 -4.23 -29.39
N TYR A 73 14.45 -3.54 -28.41
CA TYR A 73 15.38 -2.43 -28.67
C TYR A 73 16.85 -2.84 -28.69
N ALA A 74 17.18 -4.04 -28.20
CA ALA A 74 18.52 -4.62 -28.28
C ALA A 74 18.78 -5.40 -29.59
N SER A 75 17.74 -5.60 -30.40
CA SER A 75 17.80 -6.21 -31.73
C SER A 75 17.70 -5.14 -32.81
#